data_AF-A0A380H1S2-F1
#
_entry.id   AF-A0A380H1S2-F1
#
_cell.length_a   1.000
_cell.length_b   1.000
_cell.length_c   1.000
_cell.angle_alpha   90.00
_cell.angle_beta   90.00
_cell.angle_gamma   90.00
#
_symmetry.space_group_name_H-M   'P 1'
#
loop_
_entity.id
_entity.type
_entity.pdbx_description
1 polymer ?
#
loop_
_entity_poly.entity_id
_entity_poly.type
_entity_poly.pdbx_seq_one_letter_code
_entity_poly.pdbx_strand_id
1 'polypeptide(L)'
;MINKRDEINNQINQASRNNEVEQQKNDGLHVLEAIHTNSIKKDTALEELQTKFNSQNELISNNKDATTEEKAAANQKLSRVAETTHHAIEDAVETSQVNVEMNKGIDSIRDIQPLAVKKPSTKSEFEKAVQSKKAEINQIQDATQDELRYALNQLDQLHETAKNSVNQDVQVKPQALEEIHNHAESQKERINVIAEATKEEKDVALQKVDALLKQAQNIINTVSKNHQVNDAKASSIEEIHKVNPIALVKPQALTDIANQLDAQRIIIKNNQEATIEEKRLQ
;
A
#
# COMPACT_ATOMS: atom_id res chain seq x y z
N MET A 1 35.74 0.75 -17.52
CA MET A 1 35.40 -0.17 -18.63
C MET A 1 36.61 -0.46 -19.52
N ILE A 2 37.20 0.54 -20.20
CA ILE A 2 38.37 0.34 -21.08
C ILE A 2 39.57 -0.29 -20.33
N ASN A 3 39.94 0.25 -19.16
CA ASN A 3 41.08 -0.28 -18.40
C ASN A 3 40.92 -1.73 -17.92
N LYS A 4 39.70 -2.19 -17.64
CA LYS A 4 39.46 -3.55 -17.11
C LYS A 4 39.48 -4.60 -18.23
N ARG A 5 39.00 -4.23 -19.42
CA ARG A 5 39.11 -5.04 -20.64
C ARG A 5 40.57 -5.26 -21.03
N ASP A 6 41.36 -4.18 -21.02
CA ASP A 6 42.77 -4.23 -21.42
C ASP A 6 43.60 -5.05 -20.41
N GLU A 7 43.27 -4.96 -19.13
CA GLU A 7 43.87 -5.76 -18.05
C GLU A 7 43.60 -7.27 -18.24
N ILE A 8 42.35 -7.68 -18.46
CA ILE A 8 41.96 -9.08 -18.71
C ILE A 8 42.63 -9.62 -19.99
N ASN A 9 42.66 -8.82 -21.06
CA ASN A 9 43.31 -9.21 -22.32
C ASN A 9 44.82 -9.39 -22.16
N ASN A 10 45.50 -8.53 -21.39
CA ASN A 10 46.92 -8.68 -21.10
C ASN A 10 47.20 -9.95 -20.27
N GLN A 11 46.35 -10.24 -19.27
CA GLN A 11 46.47 -11.45 -18.44
C GLN A 11 46.29 -12.74 -19.26
N ILE A 12 45.36 -12.75 -20.22
CA ILE A 12 45.19 -13.87 -21.17
C ILE A 12 46.40 -14.00 -22.10
N ASN A 13 46.93 -12.89 -22.63
CA ASN A 13 48.09 -12.92 -23.53
C ASN A 13 49.40 -13.34 -22.83
N GLN A 14 49.49 -13.17 -21.52
CA GLN A 14 50.64 -13.60 -20.71
C GLN A 14 50.52 -15.04 -20.20
N ALA A 15 49.33 -15.66 -20.30
CA ALA A 15 49.13 -17.05 -19.90
C ALA A 15 49.89 -18.00 -20.84
N SER A 16 50.60 -18.96 -20.26
CA SER A 16 51.48 -19.87 -21.00
C SER A 16 50.93 -21.30 -21.09
N ARG A 17 49.81 -21.57 -20.41
CA ARG A 17 49.14 -22.88 -20.34
C ARG A 17 47.63 -22.77 -20.53
N ASN A 18 47.02 -23.84 -21.05
CA ASN A 18 45.57 -23.88 -21.33
C ASN A 18 44.70 -23.67 -20.09
N ASN A 19 45.11 -24.18 -18.93
CA ASN A 19 44.39 -23.98 -17.67
C ASN A 19 44.46 -22.53 -17.17
N GLU A 20 45.59 -21.85 -17.39
CA GLU A 20 45.76 -20.44 -17.03
C GLU A 20 44.83 -19.56 -17.90
N VAL A 21 44.73 -19.84 -19.20
CA VAL A 21 43.81 -19.16 -20.11
C VAL A 21 42.34 -19.33 -19.69
N GLU A 22 41.92 -20.56 -19.34
CA GLU A 22 40.54 -20.82 -18.92
C GLU A 22 40.20 -20.12 -17.59
N GLN A 23 41.16 -20.06 -16.66
CA GLN A 23 41.00 -19.32 -15.40
C GLN A 23 40.84 -17.81 -15.66
N GLN A 24 41.71 -17.19 -16.46
CA GLN A 24 41.61 -15.74 -16.76
C GLN A 24 40.30 -15.39 -17.50
N LYS A 25 39.79 -16.29 -18.35
CA LYS A 25 38.47 -16.15 -18.97
C LYS A 25 37.35 -16.16 -17.94
N ASN A 26 37.35 -17.11 -17.00
CA ASN A 26 36.32 -17.21 -15.96
C ASN A 26 36.36 -16.02 -14.99
N ASP A 27 37.55 -15.57 -14.60
CA ASP A 27 37.73 -14.37 -13.78
C ASP A 27 37.20 -13.11 -14.51
N GLY A 28 37.47 -13.01 -15.82
CA GLY A 28 36.92 -11.95 -16.66
C GLY A 28 35.39 -11.98 -16.78
N LEU A 29 34.79 -13.16 -16.91
CA LEU A 29 33.34 -13.34 -16.90
C LEU A 29 32.72 -12.92 -15.57
N HIS A 30 33.32 -13.30 -14.45
CA HIS A 30 32.86 -12.91 -13.12
C HIS A 30 32.93 -11.38 -12.90
N VAL A 31 33.98 -10.72 -13.40
CA VAL A 31 34.10 -9.26 -13.37
C VAL A 31 33.00 -8.59 -14.20
N LEU A 32 32.60 -9.18 -15.33
CA LEU A 32 31.49 -8.67 -16.15
C LEU A 32 30.13 -8.89 -15.48
N GLU A 33 29.92 -10.03 -14.82
CA GLU A 33 28.71 -10.32 -14.05
C GLU A 33 28.54 -9.39 -12.84
N ALA A 34 29.64 -8.91 -12.26
CA ALA A 34 29.63 -7.96 -11.15
C ALA A 34 29.28 -6.51 -11.56
N ILE A 35 29.10 -6.21 -12.85
CA ILE A 35 28.73 -4.86 -13.31
C ILE A 35 27.22 -4.67 -13.17
N HIS A 36 26.82 -3.92 -12.15
CA HIS A 36 25.45 -3.46 -11.97
C HIS A 36 25.35 -1.94 -12.10
N THR A 37 24.22 -1.44 -12.63
CA THR A 37 23.90 -0.02 -12.64
C THR A 37 23.25 0.37 -11.31
N ASN A 38 23.72 1.44 -10.64
CA ASN A 38 23.11 1.94 -9.41
C ASN A 38 21.99 2.96 -9.74
N SER A 39 20.77 2.72 -9.25
CA SER A 39 19.55 3.47 -9.59
C SER A 39 19.31 4.75 -8.74
N ILE A 40 20.38 5.48 -8.41
CA ILE A 40 20.32 6.59 -7.44
C ILE A 40 19.22 7.63 -7.77
N LYS A 41 19.05 7.94 -9.05
CA LYS A 41 18.13 9.03 -9.44
C LYS A 41 16.65 8.65 -9.34
N LYS A 42 16.28 7.41 -9.64
CA LYS A 42 14.90 6.94 -9.49
C LYS A 42 14.54 6.85 -8.01
N ASP A 43 15.46 6.34 -7.20
CA ASP A 43 15.27 6.22 -5.76
C ASP A 43 14.97 7.58 -5.12
N THR A 44 15.77 8.62 -5.45
CA THR A 44 15.50 9.99 -5.00
C THR A 44 14.14 10.52 -5.47
N ALA A 45 13.77 10.27 -6.72
CA ALA A 45 12.50 10.75 -7.27
C ALA A 45 11.28 10.08 -6.60
N LEU A 46 11.39 8.79 -6.28
CA LEU A 46 10.35 8.04 -5.58
C LEU A 46 10.22 8.52 -4.12
N GLU A 47 11.33 8.85 -3.44
CA GLU A 47 11.32 9.42 -2.10
C GLU A 47 10.65 10.81 -2.06
N GLU A 48 10.95 11.68 -3.04
CA GLU A 48 10.31 12.99 -3.18
C GLU A 48 8.80 12.86 -3.44
N LEU A 49 8.40 11.92 -4.31
CA LEU A 49 7.00 11.61 -4.59
C LEU A 49 6.27 11.15 -3.32
N GLN A 50 6.87 10.21 -2.57
CA GLN A 50 6.30 9.69 -1.34
C GLN A 50 6.14 10.78 -0.28
N THR A 51 7.16 11.63 -0.12
CA THR A 51 7.12 12.78 0.80
C THR A 51 5.96 13.70 0.44
N LYS A 52 5.82 14.04 -0.86
CA LYS A 52 4.75 14.93 -1.32
C LYS A 52 3.37 14.29 -1.15
N PHE A 53 3.23 13.01 -1.43
CA PHE A 53 2.00 12.25 -1.20
C PHE A 53 1.58 12.30 0.28
N ASN A 54 2.50 12.03 1.20
CA ASN A 54 2.24 12.04 2.64
C ASN A 54 1.79 13.43 3.11
N SER A 55 2.50 14.49 2.72
CA SER A 55 2.11 15.86 3.06
C SER A 55 0.74 16.23 2.50
N GLN A 56 0.42 15.82 1.27
CA GLN A 56 -0.89 16.11 0.68
C GLN A 56 -2.02 15.33 1.37
N ASN A 57 -1.78 14.06 1.70
CA ASN A 57 -2.72 13.22 2.42
C ASN A 57 -3.05 13.81 3.81
N GLU A 58 -2.06 14.39 4.48
CA GLU A 58 -2.26 15.11 5.74
C GLU A 58 -3.14 16.35 5.56
N LEU A 59 -2.89 17.17 4.52
CA LEU A 59 -3.73 18.35 4.21
C LEU A 59 -5.19 17.96 3.92
N ILE A 60 -5.41 16.90 3.14
CA ILE A 60 -6.74 16.34 2.85
C ILE A 60 -7.42 15.88 4.15
N SER A 61 -6.68 15.14 4.97
CA SER A 61 -7.18 14.59 6.24
C SER A 61 -7.59 15.70 7.22
N ASN A 62 -6.82 16.79 7.26
CA ASN A 62 -7.03 17.92 8.16
C ASN A 62 -8.07 18.95 7.68
N ASN A 63 -8.66 18.77 6.50
CA ASN A 63 -9.70 19.68 6.01
C ASN A 63 -10.97 19.62 6.89
N LYS A 64 -11.28 20.69 7.62
CA LYS A 64 -12.39 20.69 8.60
C LYS A 64 -13.77 20.88 7.97
N ASP A 65 -13.82 21.45 6.77
CA ASP A 65 -15.07 21.74 6.06
C ASP A 65 -15.51 20.58 5.15
N ALA A 66 -14.60 19.69 4.79
CA ALA A 66 -14.94 18.48 4.07
C ALA A 66 -15.59 17.44 4.99
N THR A 67 -16.56 16.75 4.44
CA THR A 67 -17.06 15.48 4.97
C THR A 67 -16.05 14.37 4.74
N THR A 68 -16.33 13.25 5.37
CA THR A 68 -15.57 12.03 5.22
C THR A 68 -15.51 11.57 3.75
N GLU A 69 -16.64 11.56 3.07
CA GLU A 69 -16.80 11.08 1.70
C GLU A 69 -16.09 12.00 0.69
N GLU A 70 -16.11 13.31 0.94
CA GLU A 70 -15.38 14.30 0.14
C GLU A 70 -13.86 14.14 0.30
N LYS A 71 -13.37 13.82 1.52
CA LYS A 71 -11.96 13.47 1.76
C LYS A 71 -11.59 12.14 1.10
N ALA A 72 -12.46 11.14 1.17
CA ALA A 72 -12.27 9.83 0.54
C ALA A 72 -12.02 9.95 -0.96
N ALA A 73 -12.88 10.72 -1.64
CA ALA A 73 -12.77 10.95 -3.08
C ALA A 73 -11.45 11.64 -3.44
N ALA A 74 -11.01 12.61 -2.62
CA ALA A 74 -9.71 13.27 -2.80
C ALA A 74 -8.54 12.29 -2.58
N ASN A 75 -8.58 11.47 -1.52
CA ASN A 75 -7.54 10.47 -1.24
C ASN A 75 -7.46 9.39 -2.32
N GLN A 76 -8.58 8.93 -2.85
CA GLN A 76 -8.59 7.98 -3.97
C GLN A 76 -7.94 8.58 -5.21
N LYS A 77 -8.22 9.85 -5.52
CA LYS A 77 -7.56 10.58 -6.61
C LYS A 77 -6.07 10.74 -6.34
N LEU A 78 -5.68 11.06 -5.10
CA LEU A 78 -4.30 11.21 -4.66
C LEU A 78 -3.51 9.91 -4.86
N SER A 79 -4.01 8.77 -4.37
CA SER A 79 -3.38 7.45 -4.55
C SER A 79 -3.22 7.08 -6.02
N ARG A 80 -4.25 7.34 -6.84
CA ARG A 80 -4.19 7.04 -8.28
C ARG A 80 -3.10 7.85 -9.00
N VAL A 81 -2.97 9.13 -8.67
CA VAL A 81 -1.93 9.99 -9.26
C VAL A 81 -0.54 9.55 -8.80
N ALA A 82 -0.36 9.20 -7.52
CA ALA A 82 0.91 8.69 -7.01
C ALA A 82 1.32 7.37 -7.67
N GLU A 83 0.41 6.40 -7.76
CA GLU A 83 0.63 5.10 -8.42
C GLU A 83 0.99 5.27 -9.91
N THR A 84 0.27 6.13 -10.62
CA THR A 84 0.56 6.44 -12.03
C THR A 84 1.94 7.10 -12.20
N THR A 85 2.32 7.99 -11.28
CA THR A 85 3.62 8.67 -11.32
C THR A 85 4.76 7.71 -10.98
N HIS A 86 4.56 6.82 -10.01
CA HIS A 86 5.54 5.80 -9.61
C HIS A 86 5.93 4.95 -10.83
N HIS A 87 4.95 4.38 -11.52
CA HIS A 87 5.20 3.59 -12.73
C HIS A 87 5.89 4.40 -13.83
N ALA A 88 5.50 5.66 -14.03
CA ALA A 88 6.15 6.53 -15.02
C ALA A 88 7.64 6.81 -14.68
N ILE A 89 8.00 6.91 -13.39
CA ILE A 89 9.38 7.05 -12.93
C ILE A 89 10.17 5.74 -13.11
N GLU A 90 9.55 4.59 -12.82
CA GLU A 90 10.15 3.27 -13.03
C GLU A 90 10.40 2.98 -14.51
N ASP A 91 9.46 3.33 -15.37
CA ASP A 91 9.53 3.13 -16.83
C ASP A 91 10.50 4.09 -17.53
N ALA A 92 10.85 5.21 -16.89
CA ALA A 92 11.75 6.19 -17.46
C ALA A 92 13.17 5.60 -17.68
N VAL A 93 13.69 5.77 -18.90
CA VAL A 93 15.01 5.23 -19.30
C VAL A 93 16.14 6.26 -19.20
N GLU A 94 15.79 7.55 -19.14
CA GLU A 94 16.74 8.66 -19.00
C GLU A 94 16.51 9.45 -17.71
N THR A 95 17.59 10.00 -17.14
CA THR A 95 17.53 10.91 -15.99
C THR A 95 16.68 12.15 -16.26
N SER A 96 16.68 12.66 -17.49
CA SER A 96 15.84 13.78 -17.95
C SER A 96 14.36 13.43 -17.80
N GLN A 97 13.95 12.24 -18.24
CA GLN A 97 12.58 11.74 -18.19
C GLN A 97 12.12 11.49 -16.75
N VAL A 98 12.98 10.90 -15.89
CA VAL A 98 12.70 10.74 -14.46
C VAL A 98 12.32 12.08 -13.82
N ASN A 99 13.08 13.15 -14.10
CA ASN A 99 12.77 14.48 -13.58
C ASN A 99 11.44 15.04 -14.10
N VAL A 100 11.13 14.83 -15.37
CA VAL A 100 9.88 15.32 -15.98
C VAL A 100 8.67 14.64 -15.34
N GLU A 101 8.67 13.31 -15.24
CA GLU A 101 7.54 12.57 -14.66
C GLU A 101 7.37 12.85 -13.17
N MET A 102 8.48 12.96 -12.42
CA MET A 102 8.46 13.36 -11.01
C MET A 102 7.80 14.74 -10.81
N ASN A 103 8.26 15.76 -11.54
CA ASN A 103 7.73 17.12 -11.40
C ASN A 103 6.24 17.18 -11.76
N LYS A 104 5.84 16.53 -12.86
CA LYS A 104 4.45 16.43 -13.28
C LYS A 104 3.57 15.75 -12.22
N GLY A 105 4.07 14.69 -11.60
CA GLY A 105 3.38 13.99 -10.50
C GLY A 105 3.24 14.87 -9.26
N ILE A 106 4.30 15.54 -8.84
CA ILE A 106 4.30 16.47 -7.70
C ILE A 106 3.29 17.61 -7.90
N ASP A 107 3.27 18.22 -9.09
CA ASP A 107 2.31 19.28 -9.42
C ASP A 107 0.88 18.75 -9.41
N SER A 108 0.64 17.57 -10.00
CA SER A 108 -0.67 16.93 -10.01
C SER A 108 -1.16 16.60 -8.60
N ILE A 109 -0.27 16.16 -7.71
CA ILE A 109 -0.58 15.88 -6.30
C ILE A 109 -0.96 17.16 -5.55
N ARG A 110 -0.22 18.26 -5.76
CA ARG A 110 -0.43 19.53 -5.04
C ARG A 110 -1.87 20.04 -5.16
N ASP A 111 -2.48 19.86 -6.31
CA ASP A 111 -3.78 20.42 -6.64
C ASP A 111 -4.97 19.55 -6.15
N ILE A 112 -4.71 18.40 -5.53
CA ILE A 112 -5.76 17.49 -5.06
C ILE A 112 -6.23 17.91 -3.67
N GLN A 113 -7.47 18.39 -3.59
CA GLN A 113 -8.14 18.79 -2.35
C GLN A 113 -9.53 18.16 -2.26
N PRO A 114 -10.10 17.99 -1.06
CA PRO A 114 -11.52 17.68 -0.91
C PRO A 114 -12.39 18.76 -1.53
N LEU A 115 -13.43 18.34 -2.26
CA LEU A 115 -14.49 19.24 -2.69
C LEU A 115 -15.50 19.40 -1.53
N ALA A 116 -15.24 20.32 -0.62
CA ALA A 116 -16.09 20.55 0.56
C ALA A 116 -17.40 21.22 0.18
N VAL A 117 -18.51 20.48 0.23
CA VAL A 117 -19.86 20.95 -0.12
C VAL A 117 -20.81 20.77 1.05
N LYS A 118 -20.84 19.57 1.66
CA LYS A 118 -21.94 19.18 2.53
C LYS A 118 -21.97 19.88 3.90
N LYS A 119 -20.83 20.04 4.60
CA LYS A 119 -20.81 20.82 5.85
C LYS A 119 -21.08 22.31 5.57
N PRO A 120 -20.42 22.99 4.60
CA PRO A 120 -20.74 24.38 4.27
C PRO A 120 -22.21 24.61 3.91
N SER A 121 -22.81 23.74 3.09
CA SER A 121 -24.22 23.87 2.71
C SER A 121 -25.14 23.73 3.91
N THR A 122 -24.91 22.72 4.76
CA THR A 122 -25.70 22.47 5.97
C THR A 122 -25.61 23.64 6.95
N LYS A 123 -24.40 24.21 7.15
CA LYS A 123 -24.21 25.42 7.96
C LYS A 123 -25.05 26.59 7.42
N SER A 124 -25.03 26.81 6.10
CA SER A 124 -25.77 27.89 5.46
C SER A 124 -27.30 27.73 5.58
N GLU A 125 -27.80 26.51 5.34
CA GLU A 125 -29.23 26.19 5.47
C GLU A 125 -29.71 26.38 6.92
N PHE A 126 -28.90 25.94 7.88
CA PHE A 126 -29.22 26.07 9.29
C PHE A 126 -29.24 27.52 9.77
N GLU A 127 -28.24 28.32 9.36
CA GLU A 127 -28.22 29.76 9.67
C GLU A 127 -29.49 30.46 9.16
N LYS A 128 -29.93 30.15 7.93
CA LYS A 128 -31.18 30.69 7.38
C LYS A 128 -32.40 30.30 8.23
N ALA A 129 -32.48 29.05 8.67
CA ALA A 129 -33.58 28.58 9.51
C ALA A 129 -33.60 29.28 10.88
N VAL A 130 -32.44 29.46 11.50
CA VAL A 130 -32.30 30.19 12.78
C VAL A 130 -32.74 31.64 12.61
N GLN A 131 -32.30 32.33 11.55
CA GLN A 131 -32.72 33.72 11.30
C GLN A 131 -34.23 33.84 11.06
N SER A 132 -34.82 32.92 10.30
CA SER A 132 -36.28 32.87 10.10
C SER A 132 -37.00 32.69 11.44
N LYS A 133 -36.54 31.74 12.27
CA LYS A 133 -37.18 31.47 13.56
C LYS A 133 -37.03 32.64 14.53
N LYS A 134 -35.89 33.32 14.51
CA LYS A 134 -35.64 34.53 15.30
C LYS A 134 -36.62 35.65 14.92
N ALA A 135 -36.88 35.82 13.62
CA ALA A 135 -37.88 36.78 13.15
C ALA A 135 -39.30 36.41 13.59
N GLU A 136 -39.69 35.13 13.50
CA GLU A 136 -41.00 34.64 13.98
C GLU A 136 -41.18 34.90 15.48
N ILE A 137 -40.18 34.58 16.30
CA ILE A 137 -40.23 34.79 17.76
C ILE A 137 -40.44 36.28 18.06
N ASN A 138 -39.67 37.16 17.42
CA ASN A 138 -39.76 38.61 17.64
C ASN A 138 -41.11 39.23 17.22
N GLN A 139 -41.92 38.52 16.44
CA GLN A 139 -43.23 39.00 15.97
C GLN A 139 -44.41 38.53 16.84
N ILE A 140 -44.17 37.74 17.89
CA ILE A 140 -45.24 37.28 18.79
C ILE A 140 -45.77 38.46 19.61
N GLN A 141 -46.99 38.93 19.29
CA GLN A 141 -47.58 40.13 19.87
C GLN A 141 -48.07 39.94 21.32
N ASP A 142 -48.51 38.73 21.67
CA ASP A 142 -49.12 38.43 22.98
C ASP A 142 -48.09 37.98 24.05
N ALA A 143 -46.81 37.90 23.70
CA ALA A 143 -45.75 37.47 24.61
C ALA A 143 -45.16 38.65 25.39
N THR A 144 -44.87 38.41 26.66
CA THR A 144 -44.06 39.34 27.46
C THR A 144 -42.61 39.37 26.97
N GLN A 145 -41.89 40.44 27.30
CA GLN A 145 -40.45 40.55 26.97
C GLN A 145 -39.62 39.41 27.57
N ASP A 146 -40.00 38.91 28.76
CA ASP A 146 -39.30 37.81 29.41
C ASP A 146 -39.52 36.48 28.67
N GLU A 147 -40.73 36.20 28.20
CA GLU A 147 -41.03 35.01 27.40
C GLU A 147 -40.31 35.02 26.05
N LEU A 148 -40.27 36.17 25.38
CA LEU A 148 -39.51 36.36 24.13
C LEU A 148 -38.02 36.11 24.34
N ARG A 149 -37.43 36.72 25.39
CA ARG A 149 -36.02 36.54 25.72
C ARG A 149 -35.70 35.08 26.05
N TYR A 150 -36.57 34.40 26.77
CA TYR A 150 -36.40 32.97 27.08
C TYR A 150 -36.38 32.13 25.79
N ALA A 151 -37.34 32.34 24.88
CA ALA A 151 -37.41 31.62 23.62
C ALA A 151 -36.19 31.88 22.72
N LEU A 152 -35.72 33.12 22.64
CA LEU A 152 -34.50 33.49 21.90
C LEU A 152 -33.26 32.80 22.47
N ASN A 153 -33.12 32.76 23.79
CA ASN A 153 -32.00 32.06 24.44
C ASN A 153 -32.00 30.55 24.15
N GLN A 154 -33.18 29.91 24.19
CA GLN A 154 -33.31 28.49 23.81
C GLN A 154 -32.91 28.25 22.35
N LEU A 155 -33.33 29.13 21.45
CA LEU A 155 -32.94 29.08 20.04
C LEU A 155 -31.42 29.22 19.86
N ASP A 156 -30.80 30.17 20.55
CA ASP A 156 -29.35 30.41 20.47
C ASP A 156 -28.56 29.20 21.05
N GLN A 157 -29.04 28.56 22.13
CA GLN A 157 -28.43 27.33 22.68
C GLN A 157 -28.51 26.14 21.70
N LEU A 158 -29.66 25.95 21.06
CA LEU A 158 -29.84 24.92 20.04
C LEU A 158 -28.97 25.21 18.82
N HIS A 159 -28.82 26.48 18.44
CA HIS A 159 -27.95 26.89 17.35
C HIS A 159 -26.50 26.47 17.64
N GLU A 160 -25.94 26.86 18.78
CA GLU A 160 -24.56 26.52 19.13
C GLU A 160 -24.34 24.99 19.23
N THR A 161 -25.31 24.25 19.78
CA THR A 161 -25.24 22.78 19.85
C THR A 161 -25.20 22.13 18.47
N ALA A 162 -26.06 22.57 17.55
CA ALA A 162 -26.10 22.04 16.19
C ALA A 162 -24.85 22.43 15.39
N LYS A 163 -24.37 23.66 15.53
CA LYS A 163 -23.13 24.14 14.90
C LYS A 163 -21.92 23.33 15.35
N ASN A 164 -21.83 23.02 16.64
CA ASN A 164 -20.77 22.17 17.18
C ASN A 164 -20.86 20.74 16.65
N SER A 165 -22.07 20.20 16.53
CA SER A 165 -22.31 18.85 16.01
C SER A 165 -21.91 18.71 14.53
N VAL A 166 -22.13 19.73 13.69
CA VAL A 166 -21.71 19.74 12.27
C VAL A 166 -20.19 19.85 12.12
N ASN A 167 -19.49 20.43 13.09
CA ASN A 167 -18.04 20.62 13.08
C ASN A 167 -17.25 19.45 13.72
N GLN A 168 -17.92 18.46 14.30
CA GLN A 168 -17.23 17.35 14.97
C GLN A 168 -16.52 16.46 13.94
N ASP A 169 -15.19 16.53 13.91
CA ASP A 169 -14.37 15.71 13.02
C ASP A 169 -14.09 14.33 13.62
N VAL A 170 -14.09 13.30 12.75
CA VAL A 170 -13.65 11.94 13.08
C VAL A 170 -12.12 11.94 13.19
N GLN A 171 -11.59 11.82 14.40
CA GLN A 171 -10.15 12.02 14.69
C GLN A 171 -9.28 10.77 14.44
N VAL A 172 -9.89 9.58 14.41
CA VAL A 172 -9.14 8.30 14.50
C VAL A 172 -8.74 7.72 13.15
N LYS A 173 -9.07 8.36 12.03
CA LYS A 173 -8.82 7.79 10.68
C LYS A 173 -7.35 7.75 10.27
N PRO A 174 -6.54 8.80 10.45
CA PRO A 174 -5.12 8.76 10.06
C PRO A 174 -4.39 7.62 10.78
N GLN A 175 -4.61 7.51 12.09
CA GLN A 175 -4.07 6.43 12.93
C GLN A 175 -4.56 5.05 12.46
N ALA A 176 -5.85 4.91 12.15
CA ALA A 176 -6.39 3.65 11.64
C ALA A 176 -5.76 3.23 10.30
N LEU A 177 -5.57 4.17 9.37
CA LEU A 177 -4.95 3.89 8.07
C LEU A 177 -3.47 3.49 8.22
N GLU A 178 -2.73 4.18 9.10
CA GLU A 178 -1.34 3.85 9.41
C GLU A 178 -1.21 2.45 10.03
N GLU A 179 -2.05 2.13 11.02
CA GLU A 179 -2.06 0.80 11.65
C GLU A 179 -2.38 -0.32 10.65
N ILE A 180 -3.34 -0.12 9.74
CA ILE A 180 -3.69 -1.10 8.70
C ILE A 180 -2.52 -1.26 7.72
N HIS A 181 -1.88 -0.17 7.30
CA HIS A 181 -0.73 -0.22 6.40
C HIS A 181 0.44 -0.99 7.03
N ASN A 182 0.81 -0.66 8.27
CA ASN A 182 1.88 -1.35 9.00
C ASN A 182 1.58 -2.86 9.16
N HIS A 183 0.31 -3.22 9.39
CA HIS A 183 -0.10 -4.62 9.44
C HIS A 183 0.00 -5.32 8.08
N ALA A 184 -0.37 -4.64 7.00
CA ALA A 184 -0.25 -5.17 5.64
C ALA A 184 1.21 -5.45 5.27
N GLU A 185 2.12 -4.53 5.55
CA GLU A 185 3.56 -4.73 5.31
C GLU A 185 4.12 -5.89 6.14
N SER A 186 3.77 -5.97 7.43
CA SER A 186 4.14 -7.11 8.28
C SER A 186 3.63 -8.44 7.71
N GLN A 187 2.42 -8.46 7.13
CA GLN A 187 1.87 -9.67 6.52
C GLN A 187 2.59 -10.04 5.22
N LYS A 188 2.97 -9.06 4.39
CA LYS A 188 3.78 -9.29 3.18
C LYS A 188 5.14 -9.89 3.52
N GLU A 189 5.81 -9.38 4.56
CA GLU A 189 7.07 -9.96 5.05
C GLU A 189 6.91 -11.42 5.46
N ARG A 190 5.83 -11.74 6.22
CA ARG A 190 5.51 -13.13 6.59
C ARG A 190 5.29 -14.01 5.36
N ILE A 191 4.55 -13.54 4.35
CA ILE A 191 4.30 -14.28 3.11
C ILE A 191 5.62 -14.56 2.36
N ASN A 192 6.53 -13.58 2.31
CA ASN A 192 7.80 -13.71 1.60
C ASN A 192 8.73 -14.77 2.17
N VAL A 193 8.68 -15.03 3.49
CA VAL A 193 9.55 -16.02 4.14
C VAL A 193 9.01 -17.46 4.13
N ILE A 194 7.80 -17.68 3.62
CA ILE A 194 7.18 -19.02 3.56
C ILE A 194 7.98 -19.93 2.62
N ALA A 195 8.58 -20.99 3.15
CA ALA A 195 9.54 -21.81 2.41
C ALA A 195 8.87 -22.82 1.48
N GLU A 196 7.67 -23.27 1.83
CA GLU A 196 6.87 -24.25 1.11
C GLU A 196 6.19 -23.68 -0.15
N ALA A 197 6.05 -22.36 -0.25
CA ALA A 197 5.47 -21.71 -1.41
C ALA A 197 6.53 -21.35 -2.48
N THR A 198 6.12 -21.39 -3.73
CA THR A 198 6.86 -20.84 -4.88
C THR A 198 6.73 -19.32 -4.96
N LYS A 199 7.48 -18.69 -5.87
CA LYS A 199 7.38 -17.24 -6.06
C LYS A 199 5.99 -16.86 -6.57
N GLU A 200 5.48 -17.62 -7.54
CA GLU A 200 4.18 -17.38 -8.18
C GLU A 200 3.03 -17.50 -7.16
N GLU A 201 3.07 -18.49 -6.27
CA GLU A 201 2.07 -18.67 -5.21
C GLU A 201 2.13 -17.54 -4.16
N LYS A 202 3.33 -17.01 -3.88
CA LYS A 202 3.51 -15.83 -3.01
C LYS A 202 2.98 -14.57 -3.68
N ASP A 203 3.32 -14.34 -4.94
CA ASP A 203 2.89 -13.16 -5.70
C ASP A 203 1.36 -13.03 -5.71
N VAL A 204 0.63 -14.14 -5.84
CA VAL A 204 -0.84 -14.16 -5.74
C VAL A 204 -1.33 -13.72 -4.35
N ALA A 205 -0.70 -14.19 -3.27
CA ALA A 205 -1.07 -13.81 -1.91
C ALA A 205 -0.73 -12.33 -1.61
N LEU A 206 0.42 -11.85 -2.08
CA LEU A 206 0.83 -10.45 -1.96
C LEU A 206 -0.16 -9.52 -2.67
N GLN A 207 -0.56 -9.84 -3.91
CA GLN A 207 -1.60 -9.11 -4.63
C GLN A 207 -2.94 -9.08 -3.88
N LYS A 208 -3.29 -10.17 -3.19
CA LYS A 208 -4.50 -10.21 -2.37
C LYS A 208 -4.41 -9.30 -1.14
N VAL A 209 -3.24 -9.21 -0.50
CA VAL A 209 -2.99 -8.24 0.59
C VAL A 209 -3.15 -6.82 0.08
N ASP A 210 -2.57 -6.47 -1.07
CA ASP A 210 -2.69 -5.13 -1.66
C ASP A 210 -4.14 -4.78 -2.00
N ALA A 211 -4.90 -5.72 -2.54
CA ALA A 211 -6.32 -5.54 -2.82
C ALA A 211 -7.13 -5.27 -1.55
N LEU A 212 -6.87 -6.01 -0.47
CA LEU A 212 -7.53 -5.82 0.83
C LEU A 212 -7.12 -4.51 1.49
N LEU A 213 -5.86 -4.09 1.39
CA LEU A 213 -5.40 -2.79 1.88
C LEU A 213 -6.14 -1.65 1.18
N LYS A 214 -6.29 -1.71 -0.15
CA LYS A 214 -7.05 -0.74 -0.94
C LYS A 214 -8.53 -0.71 -0.54
N GLN A 215 -9.13 -1.88 -0.30
CA GLN A 215 -10.50 -1.99 0.20
C GLN A 215 -10.65 -1.37 1.60
N ALA A 216 -9.73 -1.67 2.51
CA ALA A 216 -9.70 -1.12 3.86
C ALA A 216 -9.60 0.42 3.86
N GLN A 217 -8.70 0.96 3.03
CA GLN A 217 -8.56 2.41 2.82
C GLN A 217 -9.89 3.04 2.40
N ASN A 218 -10.61 2.41 1.45
CA ASN A 218 -11.92 2.90 1.02
C ASN A 218 -12.93 2.85 2.17
N ILE A 219 -13.04 1.74 2.90
CA ILE A 219 -14.00 1.60 4.01
C ILE A 219 -13.74 2.65 5.09
N ILE A 220 -12.51 2.77 5.57
CA ILE A 220 -12.11 3.76 6.58
C ILE A 220 -12.44 5.17 6.10
N ASN A 221 -12.22 5.44 4.82
CA ASN A 221 -12.54 6.71 4.21
C ASN A 221 -14.05 6.94 4.01
N THR A 222 -14.93 5.94 4.13
CA THR A 222 -16.40 6.14 4.04
C THR A 222 -17.13 6.26 5.38
N VAL A 223 -16.60 5.71 6.47
CA VAL A 223 -17.31 5.68 7.77
C VAL A 223 -17.27 7.02 8.50
N SER A 224 -18.36 7.47 9.11
CA SER A 224 -18.51 8.86 9.58
C SER A 224 -18.40 9.06 11.10
N LYS A 225 -18.11 8.01 11.87
CA LYS A 225 -17.98 8.07 13.34
C LYS A 225 -16.73 7.34 13.83
N ASN A 226 -16.16 7.80 14.95
CA ASN A 226 -14.95 7.20 15.53
C ASN A 226 -15.10 5.69 15.82
N HIS A 227 -16.26 5.26 16.34
CA HIS A 227 -16.47 3.83 16.59
C HIS A 227 -16.47 3.03 15.29
N GLN A 228 -17.14 3.52 14.24
CA GLN A 228 -17.17 2.85 12.94
C GLN A 228 -15.77 2.76 12.31
N VAL A 229 -14.92 3.76 12.52
CA VAL A 229 -13.51 3.69 12.09
C VAL A 229 -12.76 2.59 12.84
N ASN A 230 -12.94 2.52 14.16
CA ASN A 230 -12.28 1.48 14.95
C ASN A 230 -12.76 0.07 14.57
N ASP A 231 -14.07 -0.11 14.33
CA ASP A 231 -14.66 -1.38 13.90
C ASP A 231 -14.16 -1.80 12.51
N ALA A 232 -14.14 -0.86 11.56
CA ALA A 232 -13.61 -1.07 10.22
C ALA A 232 -12.11 -1.41 10.24
N LYS A 233 -11.34 -0.74 11.10
CA LYS A 233 -9.91 -1.01 11.30
C LYS A 233 -9.69 -2.45 11.77
N ALA A 234 -10.38 -2.85 12.83
CA ALA A 234 -10.27 -4.19 13.39
C ALA A 234 -10.61 -5.27 12.35
N SER A 235 -11.71 -5.08 11.63
CA SER A 235 -12.15 -6.01 10.57
C SER A 235 -11.13 -6.12 9.44
N SER A 236 -10.59 -4.98 8.99
CA SER A 236 -9.61 -4.94 7.89
C SER A 236 -8.30 -5.63 8.26
N ILE A 237 -7.81 -5.41 9.49
CA ILE A 237 -6.61 -6.08 10.02
C ILE A 237 -6.84 -7.60 10.06
N GLU A 238 -8.01 -8.05 10.53
CA GLU A 238 -8.33 -9.48 10.59
C GLU A 238 -8.36 -10.14 9.20
N GLU A 239 -8.95 -9.47 8.20
CA GLU A 239 -8.99 -9.98 6.83
C GLU A 239 -7.60 -10.10 6.21
N ILE A 240 -6.75 -9.08 6.39
CA ILE A 240 -5.35 -9.09 5.91
C ILE A 240 -4.56 -10.21 6.59
N HIS A 241 -4.71 -10.38 7.91
CA HIS A 241 -4.00 -11.40 8.68
C HIS A 241 -4.22 -12.83 8.18
N LYS A 242 -5.41 -13.11 7.63
CA LYS A 242 -5.79 -14.44 7.13
C LYS A 242 -5.13 -14.80 5.79
N VAL A 243 -4.54 -13.84 5.07
CA VAL A 243 -3.96 -14.09 3.74
C VAL A 243 -2.65 -14.86 3.86
N ASN A 244 -2.60 -16.05 3.28
CA ASN A 244 -1.38 -16.86 3.14
C ASN A 244 -1.31 -17.44 1.71
N PRO A 245 -0.11 -17.72 1.18
CA PRO A 245 0.05 -18.39 -0.11
C PRO A 245 -0.50 -19.82 -0.05
N ILE A 246 -1.13 -20.23 -1.13
CA ILE A 246 -1.61 -21.60 -1.30
C ILE A 246 -0.45 -22.41 -1.89
N ALA A 247 0.31 -23.10 -1.05
CA ALA A 247 1.46 -23.91 -1.48
C ALA A 247 1.02 -25.26 -2.06
N LEU A 248 1.25 -25.46 -3.36
CA LEU A 248 0.90 -26.69 -4.10
C LEU A 248 2.13 -27.29 -4.78
N VAL A 249 2.98 -26.48 -5.39
CA VAL A 249 4.04 -26.97 -6.29
C VAL A 249 5.13 -27.76 -5.55
N LYS A 250 5.74 -27.20 -4.49
CA LYS A 250 6.80 -27.90 -3.74
C LYS A 250 6.26 -29.13 -2.98
N PRO A 251 5.12 -29.07 -2.26
CA PRO A 251 4.55 -30.26 -1.62
C PRO A 251 4.23 -31.38 -2.61
N GLN A 252 3.69 -31.05 -3.80
CA GLN A 252 3.39 -32.05 -4.82
C GLN A 252 4.67 -32.70 -5.37
N ALA A 253 5.70 -31.91 -5.68
CA ALA A 253 6.97 -32.45 -6.17
C ALA A 253 7.63 -33.40 -5.15
N LEU A 254 7.59 -33.07 -3.85
CA LEU A 254 8.07 -33.96 -2.80
C LEU A 254 7.25 -35.28 -2.73
N THR A 255 5.93 -35.17 -2.87
CA THR A 255 5.03 -36.34 -2.91
C THR A 255 5.33 -37.24 -4.11
N ASP A 256 5.56 -36.66 -5.29
CA ASP A 256 5.88 -37.38 -6.51
C ASP A 256 7.23 -38.12 -6.40
N ILE A 257 8.25 -37.46 -5.84
CA ILE A 257 9.57 -38.08 -5.58
C ILE A 257 9.43 -39.24 -4.59
N ALA A 258 8.67 -39.07 -3.51
CA ALA A 258 8.44 -40.12 -2.53
C ALA A 258 7.77 -41.35 -3.17
N ASN A 259 6.71 -41.14 -3.95
CA ASN A 259 6.01 -42.19 -4.68
C ASN A 259 6.94 -42.93 -5.66
N GLN A 260 7.82 -42.20 -6.36
CA GLN A 260 8.78 -42.78 -7.30
C GLN A 260 9.88 -43.58 -6.60
N LEU A 261 10.36 -43.11 -5.43
CA LEU A 261 11.30 -43.86 -4.59
C LEU A 261 10.67 -45.16 -4.07
N ASP A 262 9.42 -45.12 -3.63
CA ASP A 262 8.70 -46.31 -3.15
C ASP A 262 8.48 -47.33 -4.28
N ALA A 263 8.09 -46.87 -5.47
CA ALA A 263 7.99 -47.72 -6.65
C ALA A 263 9.33 -48.38 -7.00
N GLN A 264 10.44 -47.62 -6.95
CA GLN A 264 11.78 -48.15 -7.21
C GLN A 264 12.21 -49.19 -6.16
N ARG A 265 11.93 -48.95 -4.87
CA ARG A 265 12.19 -49.92 -3.79
C ARG A 265 11.46 -51.24 -4.03
N ILE A 266 10.21 -51.20 -4.49
CA ILE A 266 9.43 -52.40 -4.82
C ILE A 266 10.06 -53.18 -5.98
N ILE A 267 10.48 -52.49 -7.05
CA ILE A 267 11.15 -53.11 -8.21
C ILE A 267 12.42 -53.84 -7.77
N ILE A 268 13.27 -53.18 -6.96
CA ILE A 268 14.54 -53.77 -6.53
C ILE A 268 14.32 -54.97 -5.60
N LYS A 269 13.39 -54.88 -4.65
CA LYS A 269 13.04 -55.99 -3.75
C LYS A 269 12.59 -57.25 -4.52
N ASN A 270 11.86 -57.04 -5.62
CA ASN A 270 11.31 -58.11 -6.45
C ASN A 270 12.26 -58.59 -7.57
N ASN A 271 13.46 -58.01 -7.70
CA ASN A 271 14.44 -58.43 -8.70
C ASN A 271 14.87 -59.89 -8.44
N GLN A 272 14.64 -60.78 -9.41
CA GLN A 272 14.94 -62.22 -9.31
C GLN A 272 16.44 -62.54 -9.51
N GLU A 273 17.22 -61.59 -10.05
CA GLU A 273 18.65 -61.76 -10.30
C GLU A 273 19.54 -61.30 -9.12
N ALA A 274 18.96 -60.60 -8.12
CA ALA A 274 19.69 -60.09 -6.96
C ALA A 274 19.78 -61.13 -5.82
N THR A 275 20.95 -61.24 -5.19
CA THR A 275 21.19 -62.15 -4.07
C THR A 275 20.47 -61.69 -2.79
N ILE A 276 20.29 -62.60 -1.81
CA ILE A 276 19.58 -62.31 -0.54
C ILE A 276 20.29 -61.19 0.24
N GLU A 277 21.62 -61.13 0.17
CA GLU A 277 22.44 -60.16 0.89
C GLU A 277 22.37 -58.76 0.26
N GLU A 278 22.27 -58.69 -1.08
CA GLU A 278 22.08 -57.44 -1.81
C GLU A 278 20.68 -56.84 -1.59
N LYS A 279 19.66 -57.69 -1.34
CA LYS A 279 18.30 -57.26 -0.99
C LYS A 279 18.17 -56.75 0.46
N ARG A 280 19.14 -57.05 1.33
CA ARG A 280 19.10 -56.73 2.76
C ARG A 280 19.87 -55.45 3.13
N LEU A 281 20.64 -54.91 2.19
CA LEU A 281 21.44 -53.69 2.31
C LEU A 281 20.73 -52.42 1.79
N GLN A 282 19.49 -52.53 1.31
CA GLN A 282 18.66 -51.44 0.76
C GLN A 282 17.37 -51.25 1.55
#